data_AF-A0A645FAS4-F1
#
_entry.id   AF-A0A645FAS4-F1
#
_cell.length_a   1.000
_cell.length_b   1.000
_cell.length_c   1.000
_cell.angle_alpha   90.00
_cell.angle_beta   90.00
_cell.angle_gamma   90.00
#
_symmetry.space_group_name_H-M   'P 1'
#
loop_
_entity.id
_entity.type
_entity.pdbx_description
1 polymer ?
#
loop_
_entity_poly.entity_id
_entity_poly.type
_entity_poly.pdbx_seq_one_letter_code
_entity_poly.pdbx_strand_id
1 'polypeptide(L)'
;MYFYAIAEMGIFMALNEGYKMPEIVPNRHILYGKTKASSSGDNKPPKADELLDYYTPEQLRLHFMNTSLSDRSVGFEPKAFMKGNSGFDNVLNEGNLATNVFNRLLRSCFYTIQKYNNGILPEYAVSSEVKRRADDVILEYEKLMSIFAFDKVFELLNLYLRDANKDWSTRSKNDNPDDIKKLISDSIHVIRTAAALFHPITPVSCEMIREYLNVDDRIWDWKYIFEPLNFFIDRNHTLKFLEPRIDFFKKHESQL
;
A
#
# COMPACT_ATOMS: atom_id res chain seq x y z
N MET A 1 -18.84 6.22 -21.23
CA MET A 1 -18.29 7.51 -21.69
C MET A 1 -19.38 8.44 -22.17
N TYR A 2 -20.07 8.15 -23.28
CA TYR A 2 -21.14 9.02 -23.83
C TYR A 2 -22.14 9.52 -22.78
N PHE A 3 -22.72 8.63 -21.98
CA PHE A 3 -23.71 9.01 -20.99
C PHE A 3 -23.16 10.03 -19.98
N TYR A 4 -22.11 9.70 -19.24
CA TYR A 4 -21.56 10.56 -18.19
C TYR A 4 -20.86 11.83 -18.71
N ALA A 5 -20.15 11.75 -19.84
CA ALA A 5 -19.35 12.89 -20.34
C ALA A 5 -20.13 13.83 -21.27
N ILE A 6 -21.29 13.43 -21.78
CA ILE A 6 -22.07 14.24 -22.74
C ILE A 6 -23.51 14.38 -22.27
N ALA A 7 -24.24 13.27 -22.11
CA ALA A 7 -25.67 13.32 -21.82
C ALA A 7 -25.95 13.89 -20.42
N GLU A 8 -25.30 13.36 -19.39
CA GLU A 8 -25.41 13.81 -18.00
C GLU A 8 -24.99 15.28 -17.85
N MET A 9 -23.86 15.66 -18.46
CA MET A 9 -23.40 17.05 -18.46
C MET A 9 -24.41 17.99 -19.11
N GLY A 10 -24.99 17.60 -20.25
CA GLY A 10 -26.05 18.37 -20.91
C GLY A 10 -27.31 18.50 -20.07
N ILE A 11 -27.71 17.44 -19.37
CA ILE A 11 -28.85 17.45 -18.44
C ILE A 11 -28.59 18.43 -17.29
N PHE A 12 -27.42 18.36 -16.64
CA PHE A 12 -27.08 19.26 -15.52
C PHE A 12 -27.06 20.73 -15.94
N MET A 13 -26.49 21.02 -17.12
CA MET A 13 -26.49 22.38 -17.68
C MET A 13 -27.90 22.88 -17.99
N ALA A 14 -28.78 22.02 -18.53
CA ALA A 14 -30.16 22.39 -18.88
C ALA A 14 -31.04 22.62 -17.64
N LEU A 15 -30.82 21.86 -16.56
CA LEU A 15 -31.54 22.05 -15.30
C LEU A 15 -31.19 23.38 -14.63
N ASN A 16 -29.92 23.82 -14.74
CA ASN A 16 -29.44 25.09 -14.18
C ASN A 16 -29.71 25.26 -12.67
N GLU A 17 -29.67 24.16 -11.91
CA GLU A 17 -29.92 24.14 -10.45
C GLU A 17 -28.63 24.28 -9.62
N GLY A 18 -27.53 24.69 -10.24
CA GLY A 18 -26.25 24.88 -9.57
C GLY A 18 -25.47 23.59 -9.28
N TYR A 19 -25.72 22.51 -10.03
CA TYR A 19 -24.95 21.27 -9.91
C TYR A 19 -23.46 21.48 -10.20
N LYS A 20 -22.60 20.85 -9.37
CA LYS A 20 -21.17 20.78 -9.64
C LYS A 20 -20.92 19.73 -10.73
N MET A 21 -20.26 20.14 -11.82
CA MET A 21 -19.92 19.23 -12.91
C MET A 21 -18.93 18.15 -12.43
N PRO A 22 -19.15 16.87 -12.74
CA PRO A 22 -18.27 15.80 -12.30
C PRO A 22 -16.96 15.78 -13.09
N GLU A 23 -15.90 15.32 -12.45
CA GLU A 23 -14.69 14.90 -13.13
C GLU A 23 -14.84 13.44 -13.58
N ILE A 24 -14.65 13.18 -14.88
CA ILE A 24 -14.86 11.85 -15.46
C ILE A 24 -13.54 11.09 -15.50
N VAL A 25 -13.48 9.97 -14.77
CA VAL A 25 -12.30 9.09 -14.71
C VAL A 25 -12.62 7.75 -15.37
N PRO A 26 -12.37 7.59 -16.68
CA PRO A 26 -12.59 6.32 -17.37
C PRO A 26 -11.58 5.24 -17.01
N ASN A 27 -12.08 4.02 -16.85
CA ASN A 27 -11.28 2.81 -16.96
C ASN A 27 -11.63 2.02 -18.22
N ARG A 28 -10.64 1.38 -18.81
CA ARG A 28 -10.80 0.42 -19.90
C ARG A 28 -11.13 -0.97 -19.38
N HIS A 29 -11.40 -1.88 -20.30
CA HIS A 29 -11.85 -3.23 -19.95
C HIS A 29 -10.71 -4.10 -19.42
N ILE A 30 -11.02 -4.87 -18.39
CA ILE A 30 -10.23 -6.04 -18.00
C ILE A 30 -10.64 -7.20 -18.92
N LEU A 31 -9.64 -7.87 -19.51
CA LEU A 31 -9.80 -9.08 -20.30
C LEU A 31 -9.55 -10.31 -19.42
N TYR A 32 -10.11 -11.46 -19.77
CA TYR A 32 -9.75 -12.73 -19.15
C TYR A 32 -8.71 -13.43 -20.03
N GLY A 33 -7.45 -13.44 -19.59
CA GLY A 33 -6.32 -13.67 -20.47
C GLY A 33 -6.30 -12.66 -21.62
N LYS A 34 -6.44 -13.16 -22.86
CA LYS A 34 -6.39 -12.33 -24.07
C LYS A 34 -7.77 -12.05 -24.67
N THR A 35 -8.84 -12.53 -24.06
CA THR A 35 -10.20 -12.45 -24.62
C THR A 35 -11.15 -11.73 -23.69
N LYS A 36 -12.29 -11.28 -24.23
CA LYS A 36 -13.34 -10.67 -23.40
C LYS A 36 -13.90 -11.72 -22.45
N ALA A 37 -13.97 -11.37 -21.17
CA ALA A 37 -14.63 -12.18 -20.15
C ALA A 37 -16.06 -12.52 -20.61
N SER A 38 -16.38 -13.81 -20.69
CA SER A 38 -17.69 -14.29 -21.14
C SER A 38 -18.14 -15.50 -20.32
N SER A 39 -19.38 -15.44 -19.84
CA SER A 39 -20.02 -16.54 -19.10
C SER A 39 -20.53 -17.68 -19.99
N SER A 40 -20.63 -17.45 -21.31
CA SER A 40 -21.07 -18.44 -22.29
C SER A 40 -19.93 -19.23 -22.94
N GLY A 41 -18.67 -18.85 -22.70
CA GLY A 41 -17.51 -19.56 -23.24
C GLY A 41 -17.09 -20.77 -22.39
N ASP A 42 -16.31 -21.67 -23.00
CA ASP A 42 -15.79 -22.87 -22.32
C ASP A 42 -14.82 -22.53 -21.18
N ASN A 43 -14.07 -21.44 -21.31
CA ASN A 43 -13.20 -20.88 -20.29
C ASN A 43 -13.90 -19.72 -19.59
N LYS A 44 -14.72 -20.05 -18.58
CA LYS A 44 -15.45 -19.05 -17.81
C LYS A 44 -14.49 -18.25 -16.92
N PRO A 45 -14.60 -16.91 -16.90
CA PRO A 45 -13.87 -16.09 -15.94
C PRO A 45 -14.37 -16.40 -14.52
N PRO A 46 -13.49 -16.36 -13.50
CA PRO A 46 -13.92 -16.52 -12.11
C PRO A 46 -14.78 -15.33 -11.68
N LYS A 47 -15.71 -15.60 -10.76
CA LYS A 47 -16.41 -14.57 -10.02
C LYS A 47 -15.49 -13.94 -8.97
N ALA A 48 -15.90 -12.79 -8.45
CA ALA A 48 -15.12 -12.05 -7.46
C ALA A 48 -14.95 -12.81 -6.14
N ASP A 49 -15.98 -13.53 -5.69
CA ASP A 49 -15.94 -14.40 -4.51
C ASP A 49 -15.00 -15.59 -4.71
N GLU A 50 -15.03 -16.23 -5.89
CA GLU A 50 -14.10 -17.31 -6.23
C GLU A 50 -12.64 -16.86 -6.21
N LEU A 51 -12.33 -15.61 -6.62
CA LEU A 51 -10.97 -15.06 -6.49
C LEU A 51 -10.50 -15.00 -5.03
N LEU A 52 -11.42 -14.79 -4.08
CA LEU A 52 -11.08 -14.69 -2.66
C LEU A 52 -10.72 -16.05 -2.03
N ASP A 53 -10.98 -17.16 -2.71
CA ASP A 53 -10.53 -18.49 -2.30
C ASP A 53 -9.01 -18.69 -2.51
N TYR A 54 -8.35 -17.77 -3.23
CA TYR A 54 -6.93 -17.87 -3.58
C TYR A 54 -6.11 -16.61 -3.31
N TYR A 55 -6.74 -15.43 -3.27
CA TYR A 55 -6.09 -14.14 -3.10
C TYR A 55 -6.75 -13.35 -1.98
N THR A 56 -5.97 -12.61 -1.19
CA THR A 56 -6.56 -11.65 -0.25
C THR A 56 -7.12 -10.43 -0.98
N PRO A 57 -8.12 -9.74 -0.42
CA PRO A 57 -8.63 -8.49 -1.01
C PRO A 57 -7.53 -7.46 -1.28
N GLU A 58 -6.55 -7.36 -0.39
CA GLU A 58 -5.46 -6.40 -0.50
C GLU A 58 -4.44 -6.77 -1.59
N GLN A 59 -4.20 -8.06 -1.84
CA GLN A 59 -3.41 -8.51 -3.00
C GLN A 59 -4.10 -8.12 -4.31
N LEU A 60 -5.42 -8.31 -4.41
CA LEU A 60 -6.19 -7.90 -5.59
C LEU A 60 -6.22 -6.38 -5.78
N ARG A 61 -6.34 -5.60 -4.70
CA ARG A 61 -6.28 -4.13 -4.75
C ARG A 61 -4.94 -3.64 -5.27
N LEU A 62 -3.83 -4.17 -4.76
CA LEU A 62 -2.49 -3.87 -5.26
C LEU A 62 -2.34 -4.21 -6.75
N HIS A 63 -2.88 -5.38 -7.16
CA HIS A 63 -2.83 -5.81 -8.55
C HIS A 63 -3.58 -4.87 -9.49
N PHE A 64 -4.84 -4.57 -9.18
CA PHE A 64 -5.64 -3.69 -10.02
C PHE A 64 -5.17 -2.24 -9.99
N MET A 65 -4.58 -1.78 -8.88
CA MET A 65 -3.93 -0.47 -8.81
C MET A 65 -2.72 -0.39 -9.76
N ASN A 66 -1.91 -1.44 -9.84
CA ASN A 66 -0.79 -1.52 -10.78
C ASN A 66 -1.23 -1.75 -12.24
N THR A 67 -2.49 -2.09 -12.45
CA THR A 67 -3.05 -2.29 -13.79
C THR A 67 -3.43 -0.94 -14.37
N SER A 68 -2.66 -0.42 -15.35
CA SER A 68 -2.88 0.88 -16.01
C SER A 68 -4.15 0.92 -16.89
N LEU A 69 -5.33 0.76 -16.29
CA LEU A 69 -6.63 0.70 -16.96
C LEU A 69 -7.09 2.06 -17.52
N SER A 70 -6.49 3.16 -17.09
CA SER A 70 -6.65 4.47 -17.72
C SER A 70 -6.18 4.45 -19.18
N ASP A 71 -5.09 3.73 -19.45
CA ASP A 71 -4.37 3.82 -20.73
C ASP A 71 -4.70 2.70 -21.70
N ARG A 72 -4.90 1.47 -21.20
CA ARG A 72 -5.16 0.29 -22.05
C ARG A 72 -6.05 -0.73 -21.37
N SER A 73 -6.73 -1.55 -22.19
CA SER A 73 -7.32 -2.78 -21.70
C SER A 73 -6.20 -3.75 -21.32
N VAL A 74 -6.33 -4.44 -20.19
CA VAL A 74 -5.29 -5.34 -19.68
C VAL A 74 -5.86 -6.74 -19.49
N GLY A 75 -5.05 -7.75 -19.80
CA GLY A 75 -5.35 -9.15 -19.52
C GLY A 75 -5.17 -9.49 -18.06
N PHE A 76 -6.22 -10.01 -17.43
CA PHE A 76 -6.19 -10.58 -16.10
C PHE A 76 -6.07 -12.10 -16.20
N GLU A 77 -4.98 -12.63 -15.66
CA GLU A 77 -4.61 -14.04 -15.73
C GLU A 77 -4.36 -14.60 -14.32
N PRO A 78 -5.41 -14.71 -13.47
CA PRO A 78 -5.26 -15.25 -12.13
C PRO A 78 -4.86 -16.72 -12.22
N LYS A 79 -3.65 -17.07 -11.76
CA LYS A 79 -3.05 -18.38 -12.02
C LYS A 79 -3.93 -19.54 -11.54
N ALA A 80 -4.58 -19.39 -10.40
CA ALA A 80 -5.49 -20.39 -9.84
C ALA A 80 -6.63 -20.82 -10.79
N PHE A 81 -7.00 -19.98 -11.76
CA PHE A 81 -8.09 -20.23 -12.71
C PHE A 81 -7.63 -20.45 -14.16
N MET A 82 -6.32 -20.34 -14.42
CA MET A 82 -5.75 -20.49 -15.76
C MET A 82 -5.29 -21.95 -15.99
N LYS A 83 -6.09 -22.74 -16.71
CA LYS A 83 -5.74 -24.12 -17.08
C LYS A 83 -4.44 -24.16 -17.89
N GLY A 84 -3.49 -24.99 -17.46
CA GLY A 84 -2.22 -25.21 -18.16
C GLY A 84 -1.20 -24.07 -18.05
N ASN A 85 -1.46 -23.04 -17.22
CA ASN A 85 -0.53 -21.94 -17.02
C ASN A 85 0.47 -22.26 -15.90
N SER A 86 1.68 -22.72 -16.28
CA SER A 86 2.81 -22.87 -15.36
C SER A 86 3.52 -21.53 -15.07
N GLY A 87 3.04 -20.45 -15.67
CA GLY A 87 3.62 -19.12 -15.58
C GLY A 87 3.53 -18.47 -14.20
N PHE A 88 3.98 -17.23 -14.18
CA PHE A 88 4.07 -16.39 -13.01
C PHE A 88 2.70 -15.82 -12.62
N ASP A 89 2.42 -15.73 -11.33
CA ASP A 89 1.18 -15.13 -10.83
C ASP A 89 1.42 -13.64 -10.53
N ASN A 90 0.92 -12.77 -11.40
CA ASN A 90 1.10 -11.32 -11.27
C ASN A 90 0.42 -10.77 -10.01
N VAL A 91 -0.74 -11.32 -9.62
CA VAL A 91 -1.48 -10.86 -8.43
C VAL A 91 -0.63 -11.10 -7.18
N LEU A 92 -0.08 -12.31 -7.05
CA LEU A 92 0.79 -12.63 -5.93
C LEU A 92 2.10 -11.86 -5.97
N ASN A 93 2.66 -11.64 -7.16
CA ASN A 93 3.89 -10.88 -7.30
C ASN A 93 3.75 -9.44 -6.84
N GLU A 94 2.71 -8.75 -7.27
CA GLU A 94 2.47 -7.36 -6.87
C GLU A 94 2.07 -7.30 -5.40
N GLY A 95 1.31 -8.30 -4.92
CA GLY A 95 1.06 -8.52 -3.50
C GLY A 95 2.31 -8.74 -2.65
N ASN A 96 3.43 -9.24 -3.22
CA ASN A 96 4.69 -9.43 -2.48
C ASN A 96 5.32 -8.11 -2.03
N LEU A 97 4.95 -6.97 -2.62
CA LEU A 97 5.33 -5.66 -2.10
C LEU A 97 4.89 -5.51 -0.64
N ALA A 98 3.66 -5.88 -0.33
CA ALA A 98 3.14 -5.87 1.03
C ALA A 98 3.59 -7.11 1.83
N THR A 99 3.29 -8.31 1.33
CA THR A 99 3.44 -9.56 2.11
C THR A 99 4.89 -9.94 2.40
N ASN A 100 5.85 -9.48 1.58
CA ASN A 100 7.27 -9.75 1.80
C ASN A 100 8.06 -8.47 2.11
N VAL A 101 8.00 -7.44 1.26
CA VAL A 101 8.89 -6.27 1.36
C VAL A 101 8.51 -5.40 2.56
N PHE A 102 7.23 -5.06 2.72
CA PHE A 102 6.79 -4.24 3.85
C PHE A 102 6.85 -5.02 5.17
N ASN A 103 6.33 -6.25 5.22
CA ASN A 103 6.44 -7.12 6.40
C ASN A 103 7.89 -7.32 6.88
N ARG A 104 8.88 -7.39 5.96
CA ARG A 104 10.29 -7.46 6.35
C ARG A 104 10.71 -6.23 7.13
N LEU A 105 10.44 -5.03 6.60
CA LEU A 105 10.80 -3.77 7.26
C LEU A 105 10.12 -3.63 8.63
N LEU A 106 8.81 -3.91 8.68
CA LEU A 106 8.02 -3.87 9.92
C LEU A 106 8.60 -4.80 10.98
N ARG A 107 8.73 -6.09 10.68
CA ARG A 107 9.29 -7.07 11.63
C ARG A 107 10.69 -6.70 12.08
N SER A 108 11.56 -6.30 11.14
CA SER A 108 12.92 -5.88 11.48
C SER A 108 12.94 -4.69 12.45
N CYS A 109 12.06 -3.71 12.23
CA CYS A 109 11.96 -2.55 13.11
C CYS A 109 11.40 -2.92 14.50
N PHE A 110 10.25 -3.58 14.56
CA PHE A 110 9.61 -3.99 15.82
C PHE A 110 10.51 -4.89 16.66
N TYR A 111 11.14 -5.92 16.06
CA TYR A 111 12.04 -6.80 16.79
C TYR A 111 13.29 -6.08 17.32
N THR A 112 13.82 -5.11 16.56
CA THR A 112 14.95 -4.29 17.02
C THR A 112 14.54 -3.39 18.20
N ILE A 113 13.38 -2.74 18.14
CA ILE A 113 12.85 -1.93 19.24
C ILE A 113 12.64 -2.80 20.49
N GLN A 114 12.06 -3.99 20.34
CA GLN A 114 11.88 -4.94 21.44
C GLN A 114 13.21 -5.39 22.05
N LYS A 115 14.24 -5.62 21.22
CA LYS A 115 15.55 -6.09 21.67
C LYS A 115 16.40 -5.01 22.35
N TYR A 116 16.45 -3.81 21.79
CA TYR A 116 17.41 -2.77 22.21
C TYR A 116 16.79 -1.68 23.08
N ASN A 117 15.46 -1.54 23.08
CA ASN A 117 14.75 -0.49 23.80
C ASN A 117 13.55 -1.01 24.59
N ASN A 118 13.45 -2.33 24.84
CA ASN A 118 12.37 -2.95 25.60
C ASN A 118 10.96 -2.58 25.09
N GLY A 119 10.80 -2.38 23.78
CA GLY A 119 9.51 -1.98 23.19
C GLY A 119 9.20 -0.48 23.24
N ILE A 120 10.06 0.33 23.86
CA ILE A 120 9.90 1.77 24.00
C ILE A 120 10.52 2.48 22.79
N LEU A 121 9.78 3.38 22.15
CA LEU A 121 10.29 4.16 21.04
C LEU A 121 11.42 5.11 21.51
N PRO A 122 12.61 5.13 20.86
CA PRO A 122 13.67 6.04 21.23
C PRO A 122 13.29 7.51 20.98
N GLU A 123 13.61 8.38 21.93
CA GLU A 123 13.47 9.84 21.81
C GLU A 123 14.58 10.45 20.95
N TYR A 124 14.65 10.05 19.68
CA TYR A 124 15.59 10.59 18.69
C TYR A 124 14.82 11.32 17.60
N ALA A 125 15.31 12.50 17.21
CA ALA A 125 14.79 13.20 16.04
C ALA A 125 15.07 12.40 14.76
N VAL A 126 14.08 12.38 13.87
CA VAL A 126 14.23 11.82 12.52
C VAL A 126 15.32 12.59 11.79
N SER A 127 16.22 11.86 11.11
CA SER A 127 17.26 12.48 10.30
C SER A 127 16.65 13.37 9.22
N SER A 128 17.21 14.57 9.03
CA SER A 128 16.70 15.54 8.03
C SER A 128 16.58 14.95 6.63
N GLU A 129 17.55 14.13 6.20
CA GLU A 129 17.55 13.46 4.90
C GLU A 129 16.42 12.42 4.76
N VAL A 130 16.08 11.73 5.86
CA VAL A 130 14.99 10.75 5.88
C VAL A 130 13.65 11.47 5.85
N LYS A 131 13.50 12.53 6.65
CA LYS A 131 12.30 13.37 6.63
C LYS A 131 12.07 13.97 5.25
N ARG A 132 13.10 14.60 4.65
CA ARG A 132 13.01 15.19 3.31
C ARG A 132 12.55 14.17 2.26
N ARG A 133 13.15 12.98 2.23
CA ARG A 133 12.73 11.92 1.31
C ARG A 133 11.29 11.46 1.54
N ALA A 134 10.85 11.37 2.80
CA ALA A 134 9.47 11.03 3.11
C ALA A 134 8.50 12.13 2.62
N ASP A 135 8.83 13.40 2.87
CA ASP A 135 8.06 14.56 2.41
C ASP A 135 7.97 14.58 0.87
N ASP A 136 9.07 14.33 0.16
CA ASP A 136 9.11 14.27 -1.31
C ASP A 136 8.21 13.13 -1.85
N VAL A 137 8.21 11.96 -1.18
CA VAL A 137 7.35 10.82 -1.56
C VAL A 137 5.89 11.13 -1.30
N ILE A 138 5.55 11.82 -0.21
CA ILE A 138 4.17 12.25 0.07
C ILE A 138 3.67 13.21 -1.02
N LEU A 139 4.49 14.20 -1.40
CA LEU A 139 4.12 15.18 -2.43
C LEU A 139 3.98 14.53 -3.81
N GLU A 140 4.88 13.62 -4.19
CA GLU A 140 4.73 12.89 -5.46
C GLU A 140 3.53 11.95 -5.43
N TYR A 141 3.25 11.29 -4.30
CA TYR A 141 2.04 10.48 -4.15
C TYR A 141 0.79 11.34 -4.34
N GLU A 142 0.68 12.49 -3.69
CA GLU A 142 -0.44 13.42 -3.82
C GLU A 142 -0.64 13.86 -5.28
N LYS A 143 0.45 14.25 -5.94
CA LYS A 143 0.44 14.62 -7.36
C LYS A 143 -0.05 13.48 -8.24
N LEU A 144 0.47 12.27 -8.08
CA LEU A 144 0.07 11.11 -8.88
C LEU A 144 -1.39 10.71 -8.63
N MET A 145 -1.84 10.77 -7.37
CA MET A 145 -3.24 10.53 -7.01
C MET A 145 -4.18 11.57 -7.63
N SER A 146 -3.77 12.85 -7.67
CA SER A 146 -4.59 13.94 -8.25
C SER A 146 -4.84 13.78 -9.76
N ILE A 147 -3.99 13.02 -10.44
CA ILE A 147 -4.12 12.73 -11.88
C ILE A 147 -4.49 11.26 -12.15
N PHE A 148 -4.88 10.51 -11.12
CA PHE A 148 -5.30 9.11 -11.20
C PHE A 148 -4.24 8.15 -11.78
N ALA A 149 -2.95 8.47 -11.61
CA ALA A 149 -1.83 7.65 -12.11
C ALA A 149 -1.47 6.51 -11.13
N PHE A 150 -2.41 5.59 -10.92
CA PHE A 150 -2.33 4.56 -9.87
C PHE A 150 -1.19 3.54 -10.05
N ASP A 151 -0.83 3.21 -11.29
CA ASP A 151 0.33 2.37 -11.57
C ASP A 151 1.64 3.06 -11.17
N LYS A 152 1.72 4.38 -11.35
CA LYS A 152 2.84 5.20 -10.87
C LYS A 152 2.88 5.33 -9.36
N VAL A 153 1.72 5.36 -8.70
CA VAL A 153 1.64 5.27 -7.24
C VAL A 153 2.21 3.92 -6.77
N PHE A 154 1.86 2.81 -7.42
CA PHE A 154 2.44 1.50 -7.12
C PHE A 154 3.98 1.50 -7.26
N GLU A 155 4.49 2.02 -8.38
CA GLU A 155 5.93 2.14 -8.64
C GLU A 155 6.65 2.97 -7.56
N LEU A 156 6.08 4.12 -7.17
CA LEU A 156 6.60 5.01 -6.13
C LEU A 156 6.70 4.30 -4.78
N LEU A 157 5.61 3.65 -4.34
CA LEU A 157 5.56 2.92 -3.07
C LEU A 157 6.53 1.72 -3.06
N ASN A 158 6.66 1.02 -4.19
CA ASN A 158 7.59 -0.07 -4.36
C ASN A 158 9.04 0.38 -4.20
N LEU A 159 9.43 1.48 -4.86
CA LEU A 159 10.76 2.04 -4.73
C LEU A 159 11.04 2.48 -3.28
N TYR A 160 10.09 3.20 -2.66
CA TYR A 160 10.22 3.70 -1.30
C TYR A 160 10.50 2.58 -0.28
N LEU A 161 9.72 1.49 -0.32
CA LEU A 161 9.92 0.35 0.58
C LEU A 161 11.19 -0.45 0.29
N ARG A 162 11.62 -0.55 -0.97
CA ARG A 162 12.87 -1.23 -1.34
C ARG A 162 14.10 -0.45 -0.87
N ASP A 163 14.10 0.87 -1.04
CA ASP A 163 15.17 1.73 -0.54
C ASP A 163 15.24 1.70 0.98
N ALA A 164 14.10 1.69 1.67
CA ALA A 164 14.04 1.53 3.12
C ALA A 164 14.65 0.20 3.59
N ASN A 165 14.32 -0.92 2.93
CA ASN A 165 14.91 -2.22 3.25
C ASN A 165 16.42 -2.28 2.96
N LYS A 166 16.90 -1.57 1.92
CA LYS A 166 18.31 -1.46 1.58
C LYS A 166 19.08 -0.65 2.63
N ASP A 167 18.53 0.49 3.05
CA ASP A 167 19.09 1.31 4.13
C ASP A 167 19.18 0.51 5.44
N TRP A 168 18.07 -0.14 5.81
CA TRP A 168 18.02 -1.04 6.97
C TRP A 168 19.11 -2.10 6.92
N SER A 169 19.19 -2.86 5.82
CA SER A 169 20.17 -3.95 5.67
C SER A 169 21.62 -3.48 5.73
N THR A 170 21.88 -2.21 5.46
CA THR A 170 23.20 -1.60 5.51
C THR A 170 23.52 -1.15 6.94
N ARG A 171 22.63 -0.38 7.56
CA ARG A 171 22.84 0.25 8.87
C ARG A 171 22.67 -0.71 10.04
N SER A 172 21.83 -1.74 9.91
CA SER A 172 21.57 -2.71 11.00
C SER A 172 22.76 -3.63 11.29
N LYS A 173 23.86 -3.53 10.54
CA LYS A 173 25.12 -4.26 10.79
C LYS A 173 25.99 -3.56 11.84
N ASN A 174 25.68 -2.32 12.18
CA ASN A 174 26.39 -1.57 13.19
C ASN A 174 25.79 -1.86 14.56
N ASP A 175 26.61 -2.30 15.51
CA ASP A 175 26.20 -2.63 16.87
C ASP A 175 26.27 -1.43 17.83
N ASN A 176 26.64 -0.24 17.35
CA ASN A 176 26.64 0.98 18.15
C ASN A 176 25.20 1.32 18.60
N PRO A 177 24.93 1.42 19.93
CA PRO A 177 23.58 1.67 20.43
C PRO A 177 22.92 2.96 19.93
N ASP A 178 23.68 4.04 19.74
CA ASP A 178 23.12 5.31 19.28
C ASP A 178 22.79 5.27 17.78
N ASP A 179 23.63 4.59 16.98
CA ASP A 179 23.33 4.35 15.57
C ASP A 179 22.08 3.48 15.39
N ILE A 180 21.88 2.48 16.26
CA ILE A 180 20.67 1.64 16.28
C ILE A 180 19.44 2.48 16.65
N LYS A 181 19.51 3.31 17.69
CA LYS A 181 18.38 4.19 18.08
C LYS A 181 18.01 5.17 16.96
N LYS A 182 19.01 5.72 16.27
CA LYS A 182 18.79 6.57 15.10
C LYS A 182 18.17 5.81 13.93
N LEU A 183 18.65 4.59 13.64
CA LEU A 183 18.06 3.70 12.63
C LEU A 183 16.60 3.40 12.95
N ILE A 184 16.27 3.11 14.21
CA ILE A 184 14.90 2.90 14.65
C ILE A 184 14.05 4.14 14.38
N SER A 185 14.47 5.32 14.83
CA SER A 185 13.69 6.56 14.65
C SER A 185 13.44 6.88 13.16
N ASP A 186 14.48 6.78 12.34
CA ASP A 186 14.36 6.95 10.88
C ASP A 186 13.41 5.91 10.26
N SER A 187 13.54 4.63 10.63
CA SER A 187 12.73 3.55 10.07
C SER A 187 11.28 3.63 10.49
N ILE A 188 11.01 4.09 11.72
CA ILE A 188 9.65 4.33 12.20
C ILE A 188 8.99 5.47 11.43
N HIS A 189 9.74 6.53 11.12
CA HIS A 189 9.20 7.60 10.27
C HIS A 189 8.84 7.06 8.86
N VAL A 190 9.72 6.25 8.27
CA VAL A 190 9.45 5.59 6.98
C VAL A 190 8.23 4.67 7.05
N ILE A 191 8.12 3.84 8.08
CA ILE A 191 6.98 2.93 8.31
C ILE A 191 5.69 3.73 8.46
N ARG A 192 5.70 4.79 9.26
CA ARG A 192 4.54 5.65 9.49
C ARG A 192 4.06 6.28 8.18
N THR A 193 4.98 6.83 7.39
CA THR A 193 4.65 7.43 6.09
C THR A 193 4.14 6.37 5.12
N ALA A 194 4.82 5.24 5.01
CA ALA A 194 4.36 4.13 4.16
C ALA A 194 2.96 3.64 4.58
N ALA A 195 2.70 3.43 5.87
CA ALA A 195 1.41 2.97 6.35
C ALA A 195 0.27 3.94 5.96
N ALA A 196 0.49 5.26 6.11
CA ALA A 196 -0.49 6.27 5.69
C ALA A 196 -0.78 6.22 4.17
N LEU A 197 0.28 6.09 3.34
CA LEU A 197 0.12 6.04 1.88
C LEU A 197 -0.46 4.70 1.37
N PHE A 198 -0.24 3.61 2.10
CA PHE A 198 -0.81 2.30 1.81
C PHE A 198 -2.24 2.14 2.34
N HIS A 199 -2.68 2.93 3.33
CA HIS A 199 -3.99 2.76 3.97
C HIS A 199 -5.19 2.74 3.01
N PRO A 200 -5.26 3.62 1.98
CA PRO A 200 -6.34 3.55 0.98
C PRO A 200 -6.31 2.29 0.12
N ILE A 201 -5.22 1.52 0.12
CA ILE A 201 -4.99 0.37 -0.76
C ILE A 201 -5.07 -0.94 0.03
N THR A 202 -4.49 -0.96 1.24
CA THR A 202 -4.39 -2.11 2.13
C THR A 202 -4.83 -1.71 3.55
N PRO A 203 -6.11 -1.38 3.75
CA PRO A 203 -6.59 -0.76 4.98
C PRO A 203 -6.52 -1.69 6.19
N VAL A 204 -6.82 -2.98 6.04
CA VAL A 204 -6.89 -3.92 7.17
C VAL A 204 -5.50 -4.11 7.78
N SER A 205 -4.49 -4.29 6.94
CA SER A 205 -3.12 -4.42 7.40
C SER A 205 -2.54 -3.10 7.93
N CYS A 206 -2.92 -1.95 7.34
CA CYS A 206 -2.48 -0.65 7.86
C CYS A 206 -3.09 -0.30 9.22
N GLU A 207 -4.36 -0.68 9.46
CA GLU A 207 -4.97 -0.57 10.80
C GLU A 207 -4.23 -1.45 11.80
N MET A 208 -3.87 -2.68 11.44
CA MET A 208 -3.04 -3.52 12.31
C MET A 208 -1.68 -2.86 12.60
N ILE A 209 -1.03 -2.22 11.62
CA ILE A 209 0.21 -1.46 11.88
C ILE A 209 -0.05 -0.36 12.92
N ARG A 210 -1.12 0.43 12.77
CA ARG A 210 -1.47 1.49 13.73
C ARG A 210 -1.73 0.94 15.13
N GLU A 211 -2.49 -0.14 15.26
CA GLU A 211 -2.72 -0.80 16.55
C GLU A 211 -1.40 -1.22 17.22
N TYR A 212 -0.45 -1.72 16.42
CA TYR A 212 0.86 -2.11 16.93
C TYR A 212 1.76 -0.93 17.26
N LEU A 213 1.65 0.15 16.50
CA LEU A 213 2.27 1.44 16.82
C LEU A 213 1.62 2.09 18.06
N ASN A 214 0.45 1.62 18.49
CA ASN A 214 -0.30 2.12 19.64
C ASN A 214 -0.63 3.62 19.52
N VAL A 215 -1.09 4.05 18.35
CA VAL A 215 -1.48 5.45 18.08
C VAL A 215 -2.93 5.55 17.62
N ASP A 216 -3.52 6.74 17.75
CA ASP A 216 -4.89 7.00 17.30
C ASP A 216 -4.98 7.28 15.78
N ASP A 217 -6.21 7.44 15.29
CA ASP A 217 -6.53 7.56 13.87
C ASP A 217 -6.03 8.87 13.23
N ARG A 218 -5.52 9.84 14.01
CA ARG A 218 -4.93 11.08 13.45
C ARG A 218 -3.73 10.79 12.55
N ILE A 219 -3.10 9.62 12.68
CA ILE A 219 -2.03 9.16 11.79
C ILE A 219 -2.47 9.09 10.31
N TRP A 220 -3.77 8.96 10.05
CA TRP A 220 -4.37 8.92 8.70
C TRP A 220 -4.80 10.29 8.17
N ASP A 221 -4.91 11.30 9.03
CA ASP A 221 -5.37 12.63 8.63
C ASP A 221 -4.29 13.35 7.82
N TRP A 222 -4.65 13.73 6.59
CA TRP A 222 -3.76 14.42 5.67
C TRP A 222 -3.22 15.75 6.24
N LYS A 223 -3.96 16.39 7.16
CA LYS A 223 -3.51 17.57 7.88
C LYS A 223 -2.18 17.36 8.61
N TYR A 224 -1.93 16.13 9.09
CA TYR A 224 -0.74 15.76 9.83
C TYR A 224 0.20 14.87 8.99
N ILE A 225 0.04 14.81 7.66
CA ILE A 225 0.80 13.87 6.82
C ILE A 225 2.32 14.11 6.84
N PHE A 226 2.78 15.31 7.17
CA PHE A 226 4.22 15.62 7.28
C PHE A 226 4.77 15.48 8.71
N GLU A 227 3.91 15.20 9.69
CA GLU A 227 4.29 15.06 11.08
C GLU A 227 4.97 13.70 11.34
N PRO A 228 6.03 13.65 12.16
CA PRO A 228 6.63 12.39 12.59
C PRO A 228 5.72 11.64 13.55
N LEU A 229 6.02 10.34 13.81
CA LEU A 229 5.23 9.55 14.75
C LEU A 229 5.15 10.20 16.16
N ASN A 230 6.21 10.91 16.57
CA ASN A 230 6.30 11.62 17.84
C ASN A 230 5.20 12.67 18.05
N PHE A 231 4.54 13.15 16.99
CA PHE A 231 3.41 14.08 17.11
C PHE A 231 2.16 13.41 17.70
N PHE A 232 2.02 12.09 17.54
CA PHE A 232 0.82 11.33 17.91
C PHE A 232 0.93 10.65 19.28
N ILE A 233 2.08 10.77 19.96
CA ILE A 233 2.43 9.97 21.14
C ILE A 233 3.07 10.82 22.24
N ASP A 234 3.00 10.31 23.46
CA ASP A 234 3.69 10.88 24.62
C ASP A 234 5.13 10.36 24.75
N ARG A 235 5.88 10.90 25.72
CA ARG A 235 7.21 10.41 26.08
C ARG A 235 7.16 8.96 26.58
N ASN A 236 8.26 8.22 26.38
CA ASN A 236 8.36 6.79 26.72
C ASN A 236 7.26 5.92 26.09
N HIS A 237 6.82 6.27 24.89
CA HIS A 237 5.79 5.54 24.17
C HIS A 237 6.16 4.07 23.95
N THR A 238 5.31 3.17 24.39
CA THR A 238 5.52 1.72 24.25
C THR A 238 4.68 1.18 23.11
N LEU A 239 5.35 0.48 22.18
CA LEU A 239 4.69 -0.24 21.10
C LEU A 239 4.07 -1.54 21.62
N LYS A 240 3.03 -2.03 20.94
CA LYS A 240 2.49 -3.37 21.22
C LYS A 240 3.54 -4.42 20.89
N PHE A 241 3.70 -5.42 21.76
CA PHE A 241 4.65 -6.50 21.54
C PHE A 241 4.28 -7.33 20.31
N LEU A 242 5.23 -7.50 19.39
CA LEU A 242 5.13 -8.33 18.20
C LEU A 242 5.68 -9.73 18.49
N GLU A 243 4.78 -10.70 18.57
CA GLU A 243 5.13 -12.11 18.69
C GLU A 243 5.88 -12.62 17.44
N PRO A 244 6.77 -13.61 17.60
CA PRO A 244 7.47 -14.21 16.48
C PRO A 244 6.51 -14.69 15.39
N ARG A 245 6.89 -14.44 14.13
CA ARG A 245 6.18 -14.89 12.91
C ARG A 245 4.81 -14.24 12.67
N ILE A 246 4.45 -13.19 13.41
CA ILE A 246 3.31 -12.36 13.04
C ILE A 246 3.69 -11.50 11.83
N ASP A 247 2.87 -11.61 10.78
CA ASP A 247 2.90 -10.74 9.60
C ASP A 247 1.68 -9.80 9.63
N PHE A 248 1.91 -8.54 9.26
CA PHE A 248 0.86 -7.51 9.16
C PHE A 248 0.03 -7.72 7.90
N PHE A 249 0.73 -8.01 6.79
CA PHE A 249 0.12 -8.35 5.50
C PHE A 249 0.14 -9.86 5.34
N LYS A 250 -0.99 -10.51 5.61
CA LYS A 250 -1.08 -11.97 5.55
C LYS A 250 -1.23 -12.46 4.11
N LYS A 251 -0.60 -13.60 3.83
CA LYS A 251 -0.89 -14.39 2.63
C LYS A 251 -2.22 -15.14 2.82
N HIS A 252 -2.89 -15.44 1.72
CA HIS A 252 -4.07 -16.31 1.77
C HIS A 252 -3.67 -17.72 2.22
N GLU A 253 -4.58 -18.46 2.87
CA GLU A 253 -4.29 -19.80 3.40
C GLU A 253 -3.85 -20.79 2.30
N SER A 254 -4.39 -20.63 1.09
CA SER A 254 -4.00 -21.42 -0.10
C SER A 254 -2.55 -21.19 -0.57
N GLN A 255 -1.85 -20.21 0.00
CA GLN A 255 -0.49 -19.80 -0.37
C GLN A 255 0.56 -20.24 0.67
N LEU A 256 0.12 -20.89 1.76
CA LEU A 256 0.97 -21.33 2.88
C LEU A 256 1.51 -22.74 2.68
#